data_AF-A0A1H3RYE3-F1
#
_entry.id   AF-A0A1H3RYE3-F1
#
_cell.length_a   1.000
_cell.length_b   1.000
_cell.length_c   1.000
_cell.angle_alpha   90.00
_cell.angle_beta   90.00
_cell.angle_gamma   90.00
#
_symmetry.space_group_name_H-M   'P 1'
#
loop_
_entity.id
_entity.type
_entity.pdbx_description
1 polymer ?
#
loop_
_entity_poly.entity_id
_entity_poly.type
_entity_poly.pdbx_seq_one_letter_code
_entity_poly.pdbx_strand_id
1 'polypeptide(L)'
;MTSIALNKVIHTAVSAPGAGKTQALISQIPSLLSAGRSIVLALPTLTLTDSFIDRLPMGTPYQVINSNTFDHVSSELNQTLREKPNELVITTHQSIFSAKPDLLSGWVFVVDELPVVADFPAYPFEPSELAQLFVNVEERDGRLHIREGCADAIETALATFKAVSAGAERTSMLSSEGARIYECLKDEHPVFIDTEMANGNRYVRAVVESTCWSAFAAAEEVHVLAATVEGSLFDDFAQVHGFTYERSDFTPEFEGYASPITIYPFMPKGRIYSKAAVTVTACESGTTGEQKQGELLVIDVILKAALQRATGVPLLFCNKWASFRWLSKGSVHHCSIDSRGLNEYQGETDAILLFGGNPSPSDERALEFLAVKYDRVFRQGFMVTRFLEPSLQAVTRTAIRDRGNTKPIQLFVQDGRVAEYVVSSYMPHAMIDWSLSEICPVVEDRRTTEDPRKRQVFELFAQDKKNTEIVSITGVHRNTVSNWRKDWRLYQAA
;
A
#
# COMPACT_ATOMS: atom_id res chain seq x y z
N MET A 1 23.22 14.09 22.43
CA MET A 1 22.33 15.23 22.75
C MET A 1 21.38 15.38 21.59
N THR A 2 20.16 14.89 21.73
CA THR A 2 19.11 14.98 20.70
C THR A 2 18.66 16.43 20.60
N SER A 3 19.00 17.07 19.48
CA SER A 3 18.43 18.36 19.09
C SER A 3 16.91 18.28 19.21
N ILE A 4 16.33 19.16 20.03
CA ILE A 4 14.88 19.32 20.10
C ILE A 4 14.47 19.92 18.76
N ALA A 5 13.78 19.13 17.92
CA ALA A 5 13.33 19.57 16.61
C ALA A 5 12.46 20.83 16.74
N LEU A 6 12.82 21.88 15.98
CA LEU A 6 12.16 23.18 15.97
C LEU A 6 10.75 23.12 15.34
N ASN A 7 10.55 22.24 14.36
CA ASN A 7 9.28 22.10 13.65
C ASN A 7 8.64 20.72 13.91
N LYS A 8 7.42 20.75 14.46
CA LYS A 8 6.58 19.56 14.71
C LYS A 8 5.17 19.74 14.14
N VAL A 9 4.96 20.74 13.30
CA VAL A 9 3.68 20.99 12.64
C VAL A 9 3.82 20.65 11.16
N ILE A 10 2.89 19.86 10.64
CA ILE A 10 2.75 19.59 9.22
C ILE A 10 1.48 20.28 8.74
N HIS A 11 1.60 21.21 7.80
CA HIS A 11 0.47 21.86 7.17
C HIS A 11 -0.12 20.92 6.12
N THR A 12 -1.30 20.39 6.38
CA THR A 12 -1.93 19.39 5.51
C THR A 12 -2.95 20.07 4.59
N ALA A 13 -2.81 19.86 3.28
CA ALA A 13 -3.84 20.21 2.32
C ALA A 13 -4.66 18.95 1.98
N VAL A 14 -5.68 18.68 2.79
CA VAL A 14 -6.56 17.51 2.63
C VAL A 14 -7.78 17.91 1.80
N SER A 15 -7.93 17.30 0.63
CA SER A 15 -9.12 17.47 -0.21
C SER A 15 -9.21 16.33 -1.23
N ALA A 16 -10.37 16.20 -1.88
CA ALA A 16 -10.63 15.12 -2.83
C ALA A 16 -9.53 15.02 -3.91
N PRO A 17 -9.21 13.81 -4.40
CA PRO A 17 -8.37 13.67 -5.59
C PRO A 17 -8.94 14.51 -6.74
N GLY A 18 -8.07 15.27 -7.40
CA GLY A 18 -8.48 16.20 -8.46
C GLY A 18 -9.14 17.51 -7.99
N ALA A 19 -9.28 17.76 -6.69
CA ALA A 19 -9.83 19.02 -6.17
C ALA A 19 -8.97 20.27 -6.46
N GLY A 20 -7.76 20.10 -7.00
CA GLY A 20 -6.91 21.23 -7.41
C GLY A 20 -5.86 21.64 -6.37
N LYS A 21 -5.49 20.77 -5.43
CA LYS A 21 -4.39 21.01 -4.45
C LYS A 21 -3.12 21.53 -5.13
N THR A 22 -2.65 20.81 -6.15
CA THR A 22 -1.47 21.19 -6.92
C THR A 22 -1.66 22.55 -7.61
N GLN A 23 -2.86 22.87 -8.08
CA GLN A 23 -3.14 24.16 -8.72
C GLN A 23 -3.16 25.32 -7.71
N ALA A 24 -3.71 25.08 -6.51
CA ALA A 24 -3.68 26.05 -5.41
C ALA A 24 -2.23 26.37 -5.02
N LEU A 25 -1.37 25.35 -4.89
CA LEU A 25 0.07 25.54 -4.70
C LEU A 25 0.68 26.38 -5.83
N ILE A 26 0.50 25.96 -7.09
CA ILE A 26 1.07 26.64 -8.27
C ILE A 26 0.73 28.13 -8.29
N SER A 27 -0.51 28.47 -7.94
CA SER A 27 -0.96 29.87 -7.91
C SER A 27 -0.27 30.72 -6.84
N GLN A 28 0.25 30.13 -5.77
CA GLN A 28 0.92 30.82 -4.67
C GLN A 28 2.45 30.87 -4.81
N ILE A 29 3.04 30.00 -5.63
CA ILE A 29 4.50 29.96 -5.84
C ILE A 29 5.08 31.34 -6.20
N PRO A 30 4.55 32.12 -7.17
CA PRO A 30 5.12 33.42 -7.52
C PRO A 30 5.17 34.40 -6.34
N SER A 31 4.12 34.46 -5.52
CA SER A 31 4.09 35.32 -4.33
C SER A 31 5.09 34.89 -3.26
N LEU A 32 5.24 33.58 -3.05
CA LEU A 32 6.20 33.04 -2.08
C LEU A 32 7.64 33.34 -2.50
N LEU A 33 7.99 33.09 -3.77
CA LEU A 33 9.30 33.42 -4.32
C LEU A 33 9.58 34.93 -4.26
N SER A 34 8.59 35.76 -4.59
CA SER A 34 8.71 37.23 -4.51
C SER A 34 8.91 37.75 -3.08
N ALA A 35 8.43 37.01 -2.08
CA ALA A 35 8.69 37.28 -0.66
C ALA A 35 10.07 36.80 -0.19
N GLY A 36 10.90 36.26 -1.08
CA GLY A 36 12.24 35.75 -0.77
C GLY A 36 12.26 34.37 -0.14
N ARG A 37 11.17 33.58 -0.28
CA ARG A 37 11.08 32.22 0.24
C ARG A 37 11.64 31.24 -0.79
N SER A 38 12.45 30.29 -0.35
CA SER A 38 12.91 29.18 -1.19
C SER A 38 12.01 27.96 -0.99
N ILE A 39 11.62 27.31 -2.08
CA ILE A 39 10.63 26.22 -2.06
C ILE A 39 11.26 24.94 -2.61
N VAL A 40 11.12 23.83 -1.88
CA VAL A 40 11.38 22.48 -2.41
C VAL A 40 10.05 21.78 -2.59
N LEU A 41 9.76 21.33 -3.81
CA LEU A 41 8.61 20.48 -4.12
C LEU A 41 9.10 19.05 -4.40
N ALA A 42 8.59 18.09 -3.64
CA ALA A 42 8.80 16.68 -3.89
C ALA A 42 7.54 16.05 -4.49
N LEU A 43 7.70 15.46 -5.67
CA LEU A 43 6.65 14.73 -6.40
C LEU A 43 6.84 13.21 -6.23
N PRO A 44 5.77 12.40 -6.31
CA PRO A 44 5.89 10.95 -6.10
C PRO A 44 6.61 10.25 -7.25
N THR A 45 6.48 10.73 -8.49
CA THR A 45 7.09 10.12 -9.68
C THR A 45 7.67 11.15 -10.65
N LEU A 46 8.61 10.71 -11.49
CA LEU A 46 9.24 11.53 -12.54
C LEU A 46 8.21 12.06 -13.55
N THR A 47 7.23 11.25 -13.91
CA THR A 47 6.20 11.56 -14.92
C THR A 47 5.32 12.76 -14.58
N LEU A 48 5.22 13.12 -13.29
CA LEU A 48 4.42 14.27 -12.87
C LEU A 48 5.17 15.59 -13.00
N THR A 49 6.49 15.53 -13.10
CA THR A 49 7.37 16.71 -13.21
C THR A 49 7.01 17.57 -14.41
N ASP A 50 6.91 16.96 -15.59
CA ASP A 50 6.62 17.68 -16.84
C ASP A 50 5.21 18.32 -16.77
N SER A 51 4.21 17.56 -16.32
CA SER A 51 2.84 18.06 -16.16
C SER A 51 2.74 19.23 -15.17
N PHE A 52 3.63 19.28 -14.18
CA PHE A 52 3.67 20.35 -13.20
C PHE A 52 4.30 21.60 -13.80
N ILE A 53 5.42 21.43 -14.50
CA ILE A 53 6.16 22.51 -15.18
C ILE A 53 5.28 23.20 -16.22
N ASP A 54 4.53 22.44 -17.02
CA ASP A 54 3.64 22.98 -18.05
C ASP A 54 2.54 23.89 -17.48
N ARG A 55 2.23 23.75 -16.18
CA ARG A 55 1.22 24.56 -15.48
C ARG A 55 1.81 25.73 -14.70
N LEU A 56 3.14 25.84 -14.58
CA LEU A 56 3.78 26.95 -13.89
C LEU A 56 3.52 28.27 -14.63
N PRO A 57 3.27 29.37 -13.91
CA PRO A 57 3.17 30.69 -14.54
C PRO A 57 4.45 31.03 -15.31
N MET A 58 4.29 31.64 -16.48
CA MET A 58 5.41 32.03 -17.33
C MET A 58 6.40 32.92 -16.58
N GLY A 59 7.69 32.58 -16.65
CA GLY A 59 8.76 33.33 -15.98
C GLY A 59 9.01 32.94 -14.52
N THR A 60 8.31 31.94 -13.97
CA THR A 60 8.63 31.39 -12.64
C THR A 60 10.01 30.71 -12.69
N PRO A 61 10.98 31.11 -11.86
CA PRO A 61 12.28 30.46 -11.83
C PRO A 61 12.17 29.11 -11.10
N TYR A 62 12.65 28.05 -11.75
CA TYR A 62 12.66 26.71 -11.17
C TYR A 62 13.89 25.91 -11.63
N GLN A 63 14.29 24.93 -10.81
CA GLN A 63 15.28 23.93 -11.13
C GLN A 63 14.68 22.54 -10.90
N VAL A 64 14.84 21.64 -11.87
CA VAL A 64 14.43 20.23 -11.75
C VAL A 64 15.66 19.40 -11.41
N ILE A 65 15.61 18.63 -10.33
CA ILE A 65 16.69 17.74 -9.90
C ILE A 65 16.13 16.34 -9.71
N ASN A 66 16.32 15.50 -10.74
CA ASN A 66 15.92 14.10 -10.74
C ASN A 66 16.86 13.24 -11.62
N SER A 67 16.62 11.94 -11.70
CA SER A 67 17.45 10.99 -12.45
C SER A 67 17.39 11.14 -13.97
N ASN A 68 16.42 11.88 -14.51
CA ASN A 68 16.38 12.21 -15.94
C ASN A 68 17.28 13.42 -16.27
N THR A 69 17.54 14.27 -15.27
CA THR A 69 18.33 15.51 -15.43
C THR A 69 19.79 15.34 -14.98
N PHE A 70 20.07 14.47 -14.00
CA PHE A 70 21.40 14.32 -13.42
C PHE A 70 21.75 12.86 -13.12
N ASP A 71 22.98 12.45 -13.44
CA ASP A 71 23.52 11.12 -13.08
C ASP A 71 23.76 10.98 -11.57
N HIS A 72 24.10 12.09 -10.91
CA HIS A 72 24.42 12.15 -9.47
C HIS A 72 23.43 13.03 -8.70
N VAL A 73 22.14 12.67 -8.78
CA VAL A 73 21.01 13.40 -8.19
C VAL A 73 21.26 13.83 -6.74
N SER A 74 21.76 12.93 -5.88
CA SER A 74 21.98 13.25 -4.47
C SER A 74 23.07 14.29 -4.23
N SER A 75 24.11 14.32 -5.08
CA SER A 75 25.18 15.32 -4.96
C SER A 75 24.65 16.69 -5.36
N GLU A 76 23.98 16.76 -6.50
CA GLU A 76 23.39 17.99 -7.03
C GLU A 76 22.34 18.55 -6.08
N LEU A 77 21.40 17.72 -5.63
CA LEU A 77 20.36 18.15 -4.69
C LEU A 77 20.96 18.70 -3.40
N ASN A 78 21.95 18.03 -2.81
CA ASN A 78 22.61 18.53 -1.61
C ASN A 78 23.38 19.85 -1.86
N GLN A 79 23.88 20.08 -3.08
CA GLN A 79 24.52 21.34 -3.43
C GLN A 79 23.48 22.46 -3.55
N THR A 80 22.41 22.26 -4.32
CA THR A 80 21.32 23.23 -4.48
C THR A 80 20.67 23.57 -3.14
N LEU A 81 20.38 22.57 -2.30
CA LEU A 81 19.80 22.81 -0.97
C LEU A 81 20.71 23.65 -0.06
N ARG A 82 22.04 23.56 -0.25
CA ARG A 82 23.02 24.35 0.49
C ARG A 82 23.12 25.78 -0.04
N GLU A 83 23.13 25.94 -1.35
CA GLU A 83 23.23 27.24 -2.01
C GLU A 83 21.97 28.09 -1.81
N LYS A 84 20.81 27.44 -1.62
CA LYS A 84 19.50 28.08 -1.42
C LYS A 84 19.23 29.18 -2.45
N PRO A 85 19.17 28.83 -3.74
CA PRO A 85 18.71 29.79 -4.73
C PRO A 85 17.30 30.27 -4.33
N ASN A 86 16.97 31.52 -4.61
CA ASN A 86 15.62 32.08 -4.43
C ASN A 86 14.69 31.57 -5.56
N GLU A 87 14.57 30.25 -5.66
CA GLU A 87 13.94 29.54 -6.76
C GLU A 87 13.13 28.33 -6.24
N LEU A 88 12.29 27.79 -7.11
CA LEU A 88 11.57 26.55 -6.88
C LEU A 88 12.45 25.35 -7.28
N VAL A 89 12.77 24.46 -6.33
CA VAL A 89 13.44 23.19 -6.62
C VAL A 89 12.40 22.08 -6.72
N ILE A 90 12.32 21.40 -7.86
CA ILE A 90 11.40 20.28 -8.10
C ILE A 90 12.21 18.98 -8.11
N THR A 91 11.85 18.03 -7.25
CA THR A 91 12.51 16.74 -7.14
C THR A 91 11.51 15.62 -6.84
N THR A 92 11.99 14.40 -6.58
CA THR A 92 11.14 13.25 -6.24
C THR A 92 11.17 12.94 -4.74
N HIS A 93 10.16 12.23 -4.24
CA HIS A 93 10.13 11.70 -2.87
C HIS A 93 11.40 10.92 -2.55
N GLN A 94 11.81 10.02 -3.44
CA GLN A 94 12.98 9.18 -3.24
C GLN A 94 14.26 10.02 -3.09
N SER A 95 14.45 11.01 -3.96
CA SER A 95 15.64 11.86 -3.97
C SER A 95 15.74 12.71 -2.71
N ILE A 96 14.64 13.37 -2.30
CA ILE A 96 14.68 14.29 -1.16
C ILE A 96 14.85 13.58 0.19
N PHE A 97 14.22 12.42 0.38
CA PHE A 97 14.36 11.67 1.63
C PHE A 97 15.70 10.92 1.75
N SER A 98 16.45 10.83 0.66
CA SER A 98 17.84 10.37 0.64
C SER A 98 18.86 11.51 0.81
N ALA A 99 18.42 12.77 0.74
CA ALA A 99 19.28 13.94 0.92
C ALA A 99 19.61 14.18 2.40
N LYS A 100 20.61 15.03 2.68
CA LYS A 100 20.95 15.39 4.07
C LYS A 100 19.83 16.26 4.66
N PRO A 101 19.13 15.81 5.72
CA PRO A 101 17.97 16.52 6.25
C PRO A 101 18.26 17.97 6.66
N ASP A 102 19.39 18.21 7.32
CA ASP A 102 19.77 19.55 7.82
C ASP A 102 19.85 20.63 6.73
N LEU A 103 19.99 20.24 5.46
CA LEU A 103 20.03 21.17 4.33
C LEU A 103 18.66 21.76 3.99
N LEU A 104 17.57 21.17 4.50
CA LEU A 104 16.21 21.71 4.36
C LEU A 104 15.90 22.86 5.32
N SER A 105 16.79 23.17 6.28
CA SER A 105 16.63 24.34 7.13
C SER A 105 16.41 25.60 6.29
N GLY A 106 15.40 26.41 6.59
CA GLY A 106 15.08 27.63 5.84
C GLY A 106 14.35 27.42 4.51
N TRP A 107 13.88 26.20 4.22
CA TRP A 107 13.06 25.91 3.04
C TRP A 107 11.59 25.72 3.42
N VAL A 108 10.71 26.18 2.52
CA VAL A 108 9.32 25.70 2.46
C VAL A 108 9.33 24.37 1.73
N PHE A 109 9.10 23.29 2.46
CA PHE A 109 9.12 21.95 1.92
C PHE A 109 7.70 21.45 1.64
N VAL A 110 7.38 21.24 0.37
CA VAL A 110 6.07 20.76 -0.08
C VAL A 110 6.20 19.34 -0.62
N VAL A 111 5.37 18.43 -0.14
CA VAL A 111 5.29 17.05 -0.59
C VAL A 111 3.93 16.81 -1.24
N ASP A 112 3.90 16.41 -2.51
CA ASP A 112 2.68 16.05 -3.22
C ASP A 112 2.39 14.56 -3.07
N GLU A 113 1.20 14.22 -2.58
CA GLU A 113 0.82 12.90 -2.08
C GLU A 113 1.60 12.45 -0.83
N LEU A 114 1.05 11.49 -0.08
CA LEU A 114 1.74 10.95 1.09
C LEU A 114 3.02 10.19 0.68
N PRO A 115 4.16 10.45 1.34
CA PRO A 115 5.36 9.65 1.14
C PRO A 115 5.19 8.26 1.75
N VAL A 116 5.97 7.29 1.25
CA VAL A 116 6.03 5.97 1.87
C VAL A 116 6.79 6.10 3.19
N VAL A 117 6.10 5.83 4.30
CA VAL A 117 6.65 5.97 5.67
C VAL A 117 7.22 4.66 6.22
N ALA A 118 6.74 3.53 5.70
CA ALA A 118 7.27 2.22 5.99
C ALA A 118 7.06 1.30 4.78
N ASP A 119 8.04 0.44 4.54
CA ASP A 119 7.98 -0.63 3.57
C ASP A 119 8.27 -1.98 4.23
N PHE A 120 7.67 -3.03 3.67
CA PHE A 120 7.74 -4.39 4.21
C PHE A 120 8.19 -5.37 3.12
N PRO A 121 9.45 -5.27 2.64
CA PRO A 121 9.96 -6.23 1.66
C PRO A 121 9.87 -7.64 2.21
N ALA A 122 9.31 -8.58 1.43
CA ALA A 122 9.20 -9.98 1.81
C ALA A 122 9.38 -10.86 0.57
N TYR A 123 10.38 -11.74 0.63
CA TYR A 123 10.79 -12.56 -0.51
C TYR A 123 10.94 -14.03 -0.10
N PRO A 124 10.41 -14.97 -0.88
CA PRO A 124 10.76 -16.38 -0.74
C PRO A 124 12.14 -16.61 -1.35
N PHE A 125 13.06 -17.17 -0.58
CA PHE A 125 14.37 -17.61 -1.07
C PHE A 125 14.42 -19.12 -1.21
N GLU A 126 14.97 -19.59 -2.33
CA GLU A 126 15.35 -20.99 -2.50
C GLU A 126 16.59 -21.32 -1.65
N PRO A 127 16.81 -22.60 -1.27
CA PRO A 127 17.93 -22.99 -0.42
C PRO A 127 19.32 -22.54 -0.96
N SER A 128 19.51 -22.59 -2.28
CA SER A 128 20.75 -22.18 -2.94
C SER A 128 21.01 -20.67 -2.83
N GLU A 129 20.01 -19.86 -3.10
CA GLU A 129 20.09 -18.39 -2.98
C GLU A 129 20.28 -17.97 -1.52
N LEU A 130 19.57 -18.62 -0.60
CA LEU A 130 19.72 -18.34 0.82
C LEU A 130 21.11 -18.72 1.33
N ALA A 131 21.68 -19.83 0.85
CA ALA A 131 23.05 -20.22 1.19
C ALA A 131 24.07 -19.15 0.73
N GLN A 132 23.84 -18.48 -0.40
CA GLN A 132 24.68 -17.36 -0.85
C GLN A 132 24.58 -16.16 0.08
N LEU A 133 23.39 -15.84 0.60
CA LEU A 133 23.24 -14.81 1.61
C LEU A 133 24.01 -15.16 2.89
N PHE A 134 23.88 -16.41 3.35
CA PHE A 134 24.53 -16.89 4.57
C PHE A 134 26.05 -16.93 4.55
N VAL A 135 26.69 -16.66 3.40
CA VAL A 135 28.13 -16.44 3.33
C VAL A 135 28.54 -15.21 4.16
N ASN A 136 27.77 -14.13 4.07
CA ASN A 136 28.09 -12.86 4.74
C ASN A 136 27.15 -12.54 5.90
N VAL A 137 26.05 -13.28 6.02
CA VAL A 137 25.04 -13.08 7.08
C VAL A 137 24.86 -14.34 7.90
N GLU A 138 24.37 -14.19 9.11
CA GLU A 138 24.05 -15.28 10.00
C GLU A 138 22.67 -15.09 10.61
N GLU A 139 22.01 -16.21 10.90
CA GLU A 139 20.73 -16.22 11.58
C GLU A 139 20.94 -16.27 13.10
N ARG A 140 20.32 -15.34 13.83
CA ARG A 140 20.28 -15.30 15.29
C ARG A 140 18.88 -14.87 15.72
N ASP A 141 18.24 -15.66 16.59
CA ASP A 141 16.90 -15.37 17.14
C ASP A 141 15.82 -15.05 16.09
N GLY A 142 15.83 -15.77 14.96
CA GLY A 142 14.90 -15.57 13.85
C GLY A 142 15.14 -14.27 13.06
N ARG A 143 16.32 -13.67 13.19
CA ARG A 143 16.77 -12.48 12.47
C ARG A 143 18.06 -12.73 11.74
N LEU A 144 18.28 -11.98 10.67
CA LEU A 144 19.54 -11.97 9.95
C LEU A 144 20.43 -10.83 10.46
N HIS A 145 21.70 -11.15 10.64
CA HIS A 145 22.73 -10.21 11.05
C HIS A 145 23.93 -10.33 10.12
N ILE A 146 24.61 -9.21 9.84
CA ILE A 146 25.89 -9.24 9.13
C ILE A 146 26.90 -9.95 10.02
N ARG A 147 27.60 -10.95 9.48
CA ARG A 147 28.69 -11.64 10.20
C ARG A 147 29.80 -10.64 10.51
N GLU A 148 30.48 -10.85 11.63
CA GLU A 148 31.63 -10.03 12.02
C GLU A 148 32.70 -10.02 10.90
N GLY A 149 33.15 -8.83 10.51
CA GLY A 149 34.11 -8.63 9.42
C GLY A 149 33.57 -8.75 7.99
N CYS A 150 32.27 -9.00 7.80
CA CYS A 150 31.67 -9.17 6.46
C CYS A 150 30.99 -7.91 5.90
N ALA A 151 31.04 -6.77 6.60
CA ALA A 151 30.41 -5.52 6.13
C ALA A 151 30.94 -5.07 4.76
N ASP A 152 32.27 -5.00 4.60
CA ASP A 152 32.93 -4.61 3.34
C ASP A 152 32.60 -5.58 2.19
N ALA A 153 32.41 -6.87 2.51
CA ALA A 153 32.03 -7.89 1.53
C ALA A 153 30.59 -7.67 1.02
N ILE A 154 29.67 -7.28 1.90
CA ILE A 154 28.30 -6.89 1.52
C ILE A 154 28.34 -5.63 0.65
N GLU A 155 29.11 -4.62 1.02
CA GLU A 155 29.24 -3.39 0.21
C GLU A 155 29.78 -3.70 -1.19
N THR A 156 30.81 -4.55 -1.27
CA THR A 156 31.40 -4.98 -2.54
C THR A 156 30.40 -5.76 -3.39
N ALA A 157 29.61 -6.64 -2.78
CA ALA A 157 28.58 -7.40 -3.47
C ALA A 157 27.47 -6.46 -4.02
N LEU A 158 27.02 -5.50 -3.22
CA LEU A 158 26.04 -4.50 -3.64
C LEU A 158 26.56 -3.60 -4.77
N ALA A 159 27.81 -3.13 -4.67
CA ALA A 159 28.44 -2.33 -5.72
C ALA A 159 28.59 -3.12 -7.03
N THR A 160 28.95 -4.39 -6.94
CA THR A 160 29.02 -5.30 -8.10
C THR A 160 27.64 -5.49 -8.72
N PHE A 161 26.61 -5.77 -7.91
CA PHE A 161 25.23 -5.91 -8.39
C PHE A 161 24.75 -4.64 -9.11
N LYS A 162 25.01 -3.46 -8.54
CA LYS A 162 24.66 -2.16 -9.15
C LYS A 162 25.38 -1.94 -10.48
N ALA A 163 26.68 -2.25 -10.56
CA ALA A 163 27.45 -2.14 -11.80
C ALA A 163 26.92 -3.09 -12.90
N VAL A 164 26.59 -4.34 -12.55
CA VAL A 164 26.02 -5.31 -13.50
C VAL A 164 24.63 -4.88 -13.95
N SER A 165 23.79 -4.39 -13.04
CA SER A 165 22.46 -3.86 -13.38
C SER A 165 22.54 -2.63 -14.30
N ALA A 166 23.63 -1.88 -14.25
CA ALA A 166 23.94 -0.77 -15.14
C ALA A 166 24.63 -1.19 -16.47
N GLY A 167 24.79 -2.50 -16.72
CA GLY A 167 25.32 -3.02 -17.98
C GLY A 167 26.83 -3.28 -18.01
N ALA A 168 27.53 -3.30 -16.88
CA ALA A 168 28.94 -3.67 -16.84
C ALA A 168 29.16 -5.15 -17.21
N GLU A 169 30.25 -5.45 -17.92
CA GLU A 169 30.69 -6.82 -18.28
C GLU A 169 31.26 -7.57 -17.06
N ARG A 170 30.42 -7.82 -16.07
CA ARG A 170 30.73 -8.60 -14.85
C ARG A 170 29.55 -9.51 -14.51
N THR A 171 29.77 -10.49 -13.66
CA THR A 171 28.71 -11.35 -13.13
C THR A 171 28.46 -11.05 -11.66
N SER A 172 27.20 -10.82 -11.31
CA SER A 172 26.75 -10.76 -9.91
C SER A 172 26.18 -12.12 -9.54
N MET A 173 26.62 -12.66 -8.40
CA MET A 173 26.02 -13.85 -7.81
C MET A 173 24.78 -13.51 -6.97
N LEU A 174 24.52 -12.22 -6.74
CA LEU A 174 23.42 -11.74 -5.91
C LEU A 174 22.17 -11.52 -6.79
N SER A 175 21.03 -12.09 -6.39
CA SER A 175 19.72 -11.80 -6.98
C SER A 175 19.24 -10.39 -6.60
N SER A 176 18.23 -9.87 -7.29
CA SER A 176 17.59 -8.59 -6.95
C SER A 176 17.05 -8.56 -5.52
N GLU A 177 16.42 -9.65 -5.11
CA GLU A 177 15.86 -9.85 -3.78
C GLU A 177 16.97 -9.95 -2.75
N GLY A 178 18.04 -10.69 -3.05
CA GLY A 178 19.22 -10.78 -2.21
C GLY A 178 19.92 -9.43 -2.02
N ALA A 179 20.04 -8.64 -3.09
CA ALA A 179 20.57 -7.28 -3.04
C ALA A 179 19.71 -6.40 -2.14
N ARG A 180 18.38 -6.49 -2.25
CA ARG A 180 17.48 -5.72 -1.39
C ARG A 180 17.63 -6.08 0.08
N ILE A 181 17.80 -7.36 0.42
CA ILE A 181 18.04 -7.79 1.81
C ILE A 181 19.39 -7.30 2.32
N TYR A 182 20.44 -7.36 1.51
CA TYR A 182 21.75 -6.81 1.86
C TYR A 182 21.73 -5.30 2.07
N GLU A 183 20.98 -4.54 1.25
CA GLU A 183 20.74 -3.12 1.50
C GLU A 183 20.06 -2.89 2.85
N CYS A 184 19.00 -3.66 3.15
CA CYS A 184 18.31 -3.56 4.43
C CYS A 184 19.24 -3.83 5.62
N LEU A 185 20.09 -4.85 5.53
CA LEU A 185 21.06 -5.17 6.58
C LEU A 185 22.14 -4.09 6.72
N LYS A 186 22.65 -3.58 5.59
CA LYS A 186 23.64 -2.49 5.57
C LYS A 186 23.09 -1.23 6.22
N ASP A 187 21.84 -0.91 5.97
CA ASP A 187 21.15 0.28 6.52
C ASP A 187 20.56 0.01 7.92
N GLU A 188 20.97 -1.09 8.57
CA GLU A 188 20.59 -1.49 9.93
C GLU A 188 19.07 -1.69 10.14
N HIS A 189 18.33 -1.96 9.07
CA HIS A 189 16.92 -2.28 9.16
C HIS A 189 16.71 -3.70 9.74
N PRO A 190 15.66 -3.91 10.57
CA PRO A 190 15.31 -5.25 11.05
C PRO A 190 15.01 -6.20 9.89
N VAL A 191 15.79 -7.27 9.77
CA VAL A 191 15.57 -8.36 8.81
C VAL A 191 15.29 -9.66 9.57
N PHE A 192 14.13 -10.25 9.27
CA PHE A 192 13.64 -11.48 9.86
C PHE A 192 13.71 -12.61 8.85
N ILE A 193 13.90 -13.82 9.35
CA ILE A 193 13.84 -15.02 8.54
C ILE A 193 12.88 -16.02 9.16
N ASP A 194 11.95 -16.50 8.34
CA ASP A 194 10.91 -17.42 8.77
C ASP A 194 11.42 -18.87 8.76
N THR A 195 10.66 -19.78 9.37
CA THR A 195 10.93 -21.22 9.33
C THR A 195 10.79 -21.79 7.91
N GLU A 196 11.49 -22.89 7.66
CA GLU A 196 11.44 -23.62 6.39
C GLU A 196 10.02 -24.05 6.01
N MET A 197 9.68 -23.82 4.74
CA MET A 197 8.44 -24.26 4.12
C MET A 197 8.58 -25.72 3.64
N ALA A 198 7.45 -26.37 3.30
CA ALA A 198 7.46 -27.76 2.85
C ALA A 198 8.30 -28.03 1.59
N ASN A 199 8.57 -27.00 0.77
CA ASN A 199 9.40 -27.08 -0.42
C ASN A 199 10.88 -26.71 -0.17
N GLY A 200 11.29 -26.48 1.08
CA GLY A 200 12.63 -26.06 1.46
C GLY A 200 12.86 -24.54 1.42
N ASN A 201 11.95 -23.77 0.85
CA ASN A 201 12.11 -22.32 0.77
C ASN A 201 11.91 -21.66 2.14
N ARG A 202 12.52 -20.49 2.32
CA ARG A 202 12.32 -19.65 3.51
C ARG A 202 11.96 -18.24 3.09
N TYR A 203 11.02 -17.64 3.81
CA TYR A 203 10.72 -16.21 3.63
C TYR A 203 11.72 -15.38 4.42
N VAL A 204 12.33 -14.41 3.76
CA VAL A 204 13.10 -13.34 4.40
C VAL A 204 12.32 -12.05 4.24
N ARG A 205 12.13 -11.32 5.34
CA ARG A 205 11.31 -10.11 5.39
C ARG A 205 12.03 -9.00 6.15
N ALA A 206 11.85 -7.76 5.73
CA ALA A 206 12.43 -6.59 6.37
C ALA A 206 11.36 -5.60 6.82
N VAL A 207 11.68 -4.78 7.80
CA VAL A 207 10.88 -3.60 8.19
C VAL A 207 11.71 -2.37 7.93
N VAL A 208 11.37 -1.63 6.87
CA VAL A 208 12.12 -0.46 6.42
C VAL A 208 11.31 0.78 6.76
N GLU A 209 11.76 1.54 7.74
CA GLU A 209 11.11 2.80 8.14
C GLU A 209 11.75 3.98 7.42
N SER A 210 10.93 4.91 6.96
CA SER A 210 11.36 6.07 6.20
C SER A 210 12.06 7.10 7.08
N THR A 211 13.08 7.75 6.52
CA THR A 211 13.82 8.86 7.13
C THR A 211 13.14 10.21 6.92
N CYS A 212 11.99 10.27 6.22
CA CYS A 212 11.28 11.51 5.87
C CYS A 212 11.00 12.44 7.07
N TRP A 213 10.83 11.87 8.26
CA TRP A 213 10.58 12.61 9.50
C TRP A 213 11.72 13.57 9.87
N SER A 214 12.97 13.19 9.59
CA SER A 214 14.12 14.06 9.82
C SER A 214 14.13 15.25 8.86
N ALA A 215 13.73 15.03 7.60
CA ALA A 215 13.57 16.08 6.61
C ALA A 215 12.45 17.07 7.00
N PHE A 216 11.31 16.56 7.48
CA PHE A 216 10.22 17.40 7.98
C PHE A 216 10.62 18.22 9.20
N ALA A 217 11.34 17.61 10.14
CA ALA A 217 11.80 18.30 11.35
C ALA A 217 12.84 19.40 11.06
N ALA A 218 13.62 19.25 9.98
CA ALA A 218 14.67 20.19 9.60
C ALA A 218 14.15 21.38 8.77
N ALA A 219 13.05 21.20 8.01
CA ALA A 219 12.48 22.25 7.19
C ALA A 219 11.91 23.42 8.01
N GLU A 220 11.92 24.63 7.45
CA GLU A 220 11.30 25.81 8.08
C GLU A 220 9.78 25.63 8.16
N GLU A 221 9.18 25.15 7.08
CA GLU A 221 7.76 24.89 6.96
C GLU A 221 7.53 23.65 6.10
N VAL A 222 6.55 22.82 6.47
CA VAL A 222 6.24 21.58 5.76
C VAL A 222 4.78 21.60 5.35
N HIS A 223 4.53 21.40 4.06
CA HIS A 223 3.19 21.14 3.55
C HIS A 223 3.10 19.74 2.94
N VAL A 224 2.03 19.03 3.25
CA VAL A 224 1.71 17.74 2.64
C VAL A 224 0.37 17.86 1.92
N LEU A 225 0.38 17.68 0.61
CA LEU A 225 -0.83 17.67 -0.22
C LEU A 225 -1.32 16.22 -0.32
N ALA A 226 -2.49 15.90 0.20
CA ALA A 226 -2.97 14.52 0.22
C ALA A 226 -4.48 14.42 0.03
N ALA A 227 -4.95 13.25 -0.37
CA ALA A 227 -6.38 12.93 -0.35
C ALA A 227 -6.86 12.63 1.08
N THR A 228 -6.06 11.93 1.87
CA THR A 228 -6.35 11.61 3.28
C THR A 228 -5.04 11.61 4.05
N VAL A 229 -5.06 12.10 5.29
CA VAL A 229 -3.91 12.02 6.21
C VAL A 229 -4.31 11.22 7.42
N GLU A 230 -5.34 11.67 8.16
CA GLU A 230 -5.82 11.03 9.37
C GLU A 230 -6.21 9.56 9.16
N GLY A 231 -5.82 8.70 10.10
CA GLY A 231 -6.09 7.27 10.07
C GLY A 231 -5.28 6.49 9.03
N SER A 232 -4.37 7.13 8.29
CA SER A 232 -3.42 6.47 7.39
C SER A 232 -2.17 5.97 8.12
N LEU A 233 -1.36 5.15 7.46
CA LEU A 233 -0.08 4.73 8.01
C LEU A 233 0.87 5.93 8.23
N PHE A 234 0.77 6.96 7.39
CA PHE A 234 1.52 8.20 7.58
C PHE A 234 1.16 8.87 8.90
N ASP A 235 -0.13 8.92 9.24
CA ASP A 235 -0.62 9.50 10.49
C ASP A 235 -0.11 8.74 11.72
N ASP A 236 -0.17 7.40 11.69
CA ASP A 236 0.37 6.58 12.77
C ASP A 236 1.85 6.88 13.04
N PHE A 237 2.68 6.97 12.00
CA PHE A 237 4.10 7.28 12.16
C PHE A 237 4.36 8.76 12.50
N ALA A 238 3.59 9.70 11.94
CA ALA A 238 3.71 11.11 12.28
C ALA A 238 3.50 11.34 13.79
N GLN A 239 2.48 10.69 14.36
CA GLN A 239 2.22 10.75 15.80
C GLN A 239 3.34 10.09 16.63
N VAL A 240 3.88 8.94 16.18
CA VAL A 240 5.06 8.31 16.81
C VAL A 240 6.26 9.25 16.85
N HIS A 241 6.45 10.05 15.80
CA HIS A 241 7.52 11.04 15.72
C HIS A 241 7.15 12.41 16.32
N GLY A 242 5.98 12.53 16.95
CA GLY A 242 5.52 13.72 17.67
C GLY A 242 5.09 14.87 16.78
N PHE A 243 4.69 14.61 15.53
CA PHE A 243 4.13 15.62 14.64
C PHE A 243 2.63 15.85 14.92
N THR A 244 2.19 17.06 14.60
CA THR A 244 0.80 17.52 14.67
C THR A 244 0.41 18.15 13.34
N TYR A 245 -0.89 18.36 13.13
CA TYR A 245 -1.42 18.88 11.87
C TYR A 245 -2.07 20.23 12.02
N GLU A 246 -1.81 21.09 11.04
CA GLU A 246 -2.58 22.30 10.79
C GLU A 246 -3.12 22.27 9.37
N ARG A 247 -4.15 23.07 9.10
CA ARG A 247 -4.67 23.21 7.74
C ARG A 247 -3.66 24.03 6.93
N SER A 248 -3.33 23.53 5.74
CA SER A 248 -2.48 24.24 4.78
C SER A 248 -3.28 25.30 4.02
N ASP A 249 -2.63 26.43 3.71
CA ASP A 249 -3.16 27.47 2.82
C ASP A 249 -3.32 26.99 1.37
N PHE A 250 -2.76 25.82 1.03
CA PHE A 250 -2.94 25.16 -0.27
C PHE A 250 -4.19 24.28 -0.33
N THR A 251 -5.04 24.28 0.70
CA THR A 251 -6.27 23.47 0.74
C THR A 251 -7.36 24.13 -0.09
N PRO A 252 -7.75 23.58 -1.26
CA PRO A 252 -8.84 24.14 -2.05
C PRO A 252 -10.20 23.89 -1.38
N GLU A 253 -11.19 24.71 -1.73
CA GLU A 253 -12.58 24.41 -1.42
C GLU A 253 -13.08 23.26 -2.31
N PHE A 254 -13.85 22.35 -1.70
CA PHE A 254 -14.46 21.22 -2.36
C PHE A 254 -15.96 21.19 -2.05
N GLU A 255 -16.77 21.49 -3.06
CA GLU A 255 -18.23 21.55 -2.95
C GLU A 255 -18.93 20.20 -3.18
N GLY A 256 -18.16 19.14 -3.45
CA GLY A 256 -18.67 17.83 -3.81
C GLY A 256 -18.64 17.57 -5.32
N TYR A 257 -19.13 16.39 -5.71
CA TYR A 257 -19.24 15.95 -7.10
C TYR A 257 -20.66 16.16 -7.61
N ALA A 258 -20.80 16.66 -8.84
CA ALA A 258 -22.11 16.92 -9.47
C ALA A 258 -22.75 15.66 -10.07
N SER A 259 -21.95 14.64 -10.38
CA SER A 259 -22.42 13.41 -11.01
C SER A 259 -23.22 12.54 -10.03
N PRO A 260 -24.31 11.87 -10.45
CA PRO A 260 -24.93 10.82 -9.66
C PRO A 260 -24.03 9.57 -9.66
N ILE A 261 -23.75 9.03 -8.48
CA ILE A 261 -22.77 7.95 -8.29
C ILE A 261 -23.46 6.72 -7.72
N THR A 262 -23.25 5.57 -8.36
CA THR A 262 -23.66 4.27 -7.82
C THR A 262 -22.43 3.39 -7.60
N ILE A 263 -22.29 2.86 -6.38
CA ILE A 263 -21.21 1.98 -5.97
C ILE A 263 -21.74 0.56 -5.86
N TYR A 264 -21.06 -0.38 -6.52
CA TYR A 264 -21.39 -1.80 -6.58
C TYR A 264 -20.30 -2.63 -5.90
N PRO A 265 -20.47 -3.03 -4.62
CA PRO A 265 -19.55 -3.96 -3.97
C PRO A 265 -19.65 -5.36 -4.60
N PHE A 266 -18.51 -5.98 -4.89
CA PHE A 266 -18.46 -7.35 -5.39
C PHE A 266 -18.70 -8.39 -4.30
N MET A 267 -18.07 -8.22 -3.14
CA MET A 267 -18.25 -9.17 -2.04
C MET A 267 -19.61 -8.95 -1.35
N PRO A 268 -20.31 -10.03 -0.95
CA PRO A 268 -21.50 -9.94 -0.11
C PRO A 268 -21.26 -9.13 1.16
N LYS A 269 -22.32 -8.52 1.69
CA LYS A 269 -22.25 -7.72 2.91
C LYS A 269 -21.59 -8.50 4.06
N GLY A 270 -20.58 -7.88 4.67
CA GLY A 270 -19.78 -8.48 5.75
C GLY A 270 -18.65 -9.42 5.30
N ARG A 271 -18.50 -9.70 3.99
CA ARG A 271 -17.37 -10.46 3.47
C ARG A 271 -16.26 -9.55 2.95
N ILE A 272 -15.02 -10.03 3.13
CA ILE A 272 -13.81 -9.31 2.78
C ILE A 272 -13.26 -9.84 1.46
N TYR A 273 -12.92 -8.93 0.55
CA TYR A 273 -12.22 -9.28 -0.67
C TYR A 273 -10.79 -9.76 -0.33
N SER A 274 -10.40 -10.93 -0.85
CA SER A 274 -9.04 -11.44 -0.73
C SER A 274 -8.65 -12.24 -1.97
N LYS A 275 -7.35 -12.33 -2.26
CA LYS A 275 -6.83 -13.16 -3.35
C LYS A 275 -7.35 -14.59 -3.25
N ALA A 276 -7.25 -15.19 -2.06
CA ALA A 276 -7.72 -16.55 -1.81
C ALA A 276 -9.21 -16.72 -2.11
N ALA A 277 -10.05 -15.74 -1.76
CA ALA A 277 -11.49 -15.81 -2.00
C ALA A 277 -11.87 -15.70 -3.48
N VAL A 278 -11.05 -15.07 -4.32
CA VAL A 278 -11.40 -14.80 -5.73
C VAL A 278 -10.65 -15.68 -6.74
N THR A 279 -9.61 -16.39 -6.30
CA THR A 279 -8.85 -17.36 -7.14
C THR A 279 -9.34 -18.80 -7.02
N VAL A 280 -10.43 -19.04 -6.28
CA VAL A 280 -11.11 -20.35 -6.26
C VAL A 280 -12.01 -20.50 -7.48
N THR A 281 -12.23 -21.74 -7.87
CA THR A 281 -13.08 -22.10 -9.01
C THR A 281 -14.55 -21.85 -8.71
N ALA A 282 -15.26 -21.17 -9.59
CA ALA A 282 -16.70 -21.01 -9.54
C ALA A 282 -17.39 -22.25 -10.12
N CYS A 283 -18.08 -23.06 -9.31
CA CYS A 283 -18.89 -24.16 -9.83
C CYS A 283 -20.31 -23.66 -10.20
N GLU A 284 -20.92 -24.29 -11.21
CA GLU A 284 -22.24 -23.93 -11.77
C GLU A 284 -23.40 -23.97 -10.74
N SER A 285 -23.20 -24.60 -9.58
CA SER A 285 -24.17 -24.66 -8.48
C SER A 285 -24.07 -23.51 -7.46
N GLY A 286 -23.26 -22.48 -7.73
CA GLY A 286 -23.03 -21.38 -6.77
C GLY A 286 -22.10 -21.73 -5.60
N THR A 287 -21.47 -22.91 -5.65
CA THR A 287 -20.45 -23.37 -4.70
C THR A 287 -19.08 -23.39 -5.36
N THR A 288 -17.99 -23.39 -4.59
CA THR A 288 -16.62 -23.34 -5.12
C THR A 288 -15.85 -24.63 -4.82
N GLY A 289 -15.07 -25.14 -5.79
CA GLY A 289 -14.22 -26.32 -5.66
C GLY A 289 -12.71 -26.02 -5.73
N GLU A 290 -11.87 -27.03 -5.47
CA GLU A 290 -10.41 -26.95 -5.69
C GLU A 290 -10.08 -26.64 -7.16
N GLN A 291 -8.94 -25.99 -7.40
CA GLN A 291 -8.50 -25.56 -8.73
C GLN A 291 -8.47 -26.74 -9.72
N LYS A 292 -9.36 -26.72 -10.71
CA LYS A 292 -9.29 -27.58 -11.88
C LYS A 292 -8.91 -26.74 -13.09
N GLN A 293 -7.96 -27.26 -13.87
CA GLN A 293 -7.41 -26.57 -15.03
C GLN A 293 -8.52 -26.37 -16.08
N GLY A 294 -8.84 -25.11 -16.42
CA GLY A 294 -9.84 -24.76 -17.45
C GLY A 294 -11.21 -24.28 -16.93
N GLU A 295 -11.45 -24.27 -15.62
CA GLU A 295 -12.70 -23.77 -15.03
C GLU A 295 -12.63 -22.26 -14.68
N LEU A 296 -13.79 -21.57 -14.69
CA LEU A 296 -13.89 -20.14 -14.39
C LEU A 296 -13.57 -19.86 -12.92
N LEU A 297 -12.76 -18.83 -12.64
CA LEU A 297 -12.52 -18.39 -11.27
C LEU A 297 -13.61 -17.41 -10.82
N VAL A 298 -13.78 -17.26 -9.50
CA VAL A 298 -14.69 -16.26 -8.92
C VAL A 298 -14.38 -14.86 -9.45
N ILE A 299 -13.10 -14.49 -9.58
CA ILE A 299 -12.70 -13.19 -10.15
C ILE A 299 -13.17 -13.00 -11.61
N ASP A 300 -13.25 -14.07 -12.41
CA ASP A 300 -13.73 -14.02 -13.80
C ASP A 300 -15.24 -13.79 -13.85
N VAL A 301 -15.99 -14.46 -12.97
CA VAL A 301 -17.45 -14.28 -12.84
C VAL A 301 -17.78 -12.85 -12.44
N ILE A 302 -17.06 -12.32 -11.44
CA ILE A 302 -17.20 -10.95 -10.97
C ILE A 302 -16.92 -9.95 -12.10
N LEU A 303 -15.81 -10.10 -12.82
CA LEU A 303 -15.46 -9.19 -13.91
C LEU A 303 -16.50 -9.23 -15.04
N LYS A 304 -16.98 -10.42 -15.42
CA LYS A 304 -18.04 -10.54 -16.45
C LYS A 304 -19.32 -9.82 -16.04
N ALA A 305 -19.74 -9.97 -14.78
CA ALA A 305 -20.93 -9.31 -14.27
C ALA A 305 -20.78 -7.77 -14.24
N ALA A 306 -19.59 -7.27 -13.88
CA ALA A 306 -19.29 -5.84 -13.94
C ALA A 306 -19.35 -5.31 -15.38
N LEU A 307 -18.72 -6.00 -16.33
CA LEU A 307 -18.70 -5.61 -17.75
C LEU A 307 -20.09 -5.63 -18.39
N GLN A 308 -20.98 -6.53 -17.97
CA GLN A 308 -22.37 -6.55 -18.45
C GLN A 308 -23.19 -5.35 -17.96
N ARG A 309 -22.80 -4.75 -16.84
CA ARG A 309 -23.50 -3.61 -16.22
C ARG A 309 -22.88 -2.25 -16.60
N ALA A 310 -21.60 -2.24 -16.92
CA ALA A 310 -20.90 -1.06 -17.40
C ALA A 310 -21.59 -0.49 -18.66
N THR A 311 -21.58 0.84 -18.75
CA THR A 311 -22.22 1.62 -19.81
C THR A 311 -21.24 2.07 -20.89
N GLY A 312 -19.94 2.09 -20.58
CA GLY A 312 -18.85 2.46 -21.49
C GLY A 312 -17.70 1.46 -21.47
N VAL A 313 -16.48 1.95 -21.72
CA VAL A 313 -15.24 1.17 -21.60
C VAL A 313 -14.65 1.42 -20.21
N PRO A 314 -14.86 0.54 -19.23
CA PRO A 314 -14.48 0.84 -17.86
C PRO A 314 -12.97 0.86 -17.66
N LEU A 315 -12.56 1.62 -16.65
CA LEU A 315 -11.20 1.58 -16.11
C LEU A 315 -11.03 0.32 -15.27
N LEU A 316 -10.09 -0.56 -15.62
CA LEU A 316 -9.81 -1.79 -14.89
C LEU A 316 -8.51 -1.67 -14.09
N PHE A 317 -8.63 -1.73 -12.77
CA PHE A 317 -7.52 -1.77 -11.82
C PHE A 317 -7.40 -3.17 -11.23
N CYS A 318 -6.30 -3.88 -11.50
CA CYS A 318 -6.12 -5.24 -10.98
C CYS A 318 -4.66 -5.54 -10.63
N ASN A 319 -4.44 -6.47 -9.69
CA ASN A 319 -3.09 -6.95 -9.41
C ASN A 319 -2.52 -7.77 -10.59
N LYS A 320 -1.19 -7.78 -10.76
CA LYS A 320 -0.50 -8.53 -11.83
C LYS A 320 -0.79 -10.04 -11.86
N TRP A 321 -1.17 -10.63 -10.73
CA TRP A 321 -1.51 -12.06 -10.65
C TRP A 321 -2.88 -12.38 -11.25
N ALA A 322 -3.76 -11.39 -11.42
CA ALA A 322 -5.05 -11.57 -12.08
C ALA A 322 -4.82 -11.58 -13.59
N SER A 323 -4.95 -12.76 -14.21
CA SER A 323 -4.68 -12.97 -15.63
C SER A 323 -5.99 -13.18 -16.39
N PHE A 324 -6.55 -12.12 -16.97
CA PHE A 324 -7.78 -12.16 -17.77
C PHE A 324 -7.51 -12.44 -19.26
N ARG A 325 -6.95 -13.61 -19.58
CA ARG A 325 -6.60 -13.97 -20.98
C ARG A 325 -7.80 -14.03 -21.93
N TRP A 326 -9.01 -14.21 -21.39
CA TRP A 326 -10.26 -14.24 -22.13
C TRP A 326 -10.79 -12.84 -22.48
N LEU A 327 -10.27 -11.78 -21.87
CA LEU A 327 -10.74 -10.42 -22.08
C LEU A 327 -10.26 -9.90 -23.43
N SER A 328 -11.20 -9.51 -24.29
CA SER A 328 -10.89 -8.94 -25.59
C SER A 328 -10.21 -7.58 -25.47
N LYS A 329 -9.25 -7.31 -26.36
CA LYS A 329 -8.55 -6.03 -26.43
C LYS A 329 -9.55 -4.89 -26.67
N GLY A 330 -9.47 -3.84 -25.86
CA GLY A 330 -10.34 -2.67 -25.96
C GLY A 330 -11.64 -2.75 -25.15
N SER A 331 -11.92 -3.88 -24.47
CA SER A 331 -13.09 -3.99 -23.59
C SER A 331 -12.94 -3.24 -22.27
N VAL A 332 -11.71 -2.86 -21.92
CA VAL A 332 -11.36 -2.10 -20.72
C VAL A 332 -10.14 -1.22 -21.01
N HIS A 333 -9.97 -0.17 -20.22
CA HIS A 333 -8.71 0.52 -20.07
C HIS A 333 -7.94 -0.06 -18.88
N HIS A 334 -6.84 -0.76 -19.15
CA HIS A 334 -6.00 -1.29 -18.07
C HIS A 334 -5.25 -0.14 -17.38
N CYS A 335 -5.53 0.05 -16.09
CA CYS A 335 -4.90 1.08 -15.28
C CYS A 335 -4.02 0.47 -14.19
N SER A 336 -2.90 1.12 -13.90
CA SER A 336 -2.07 0.79 -12.74
C SER A 336 -2.82 1.13 -11.45
N ILE A 337 -2.66 0.30 -10.41
CA ILE A 337 -3.22 0.56 -9.07
C ILE A 337 -2.60 1.85 -8.51
N ASP A 338 -1.28 2.01 -8.65
CA ASP A 338 -0.64 3.30 -8.43
C ASP A 338 -0.76 4.11 -9.72
N SER A 339 -1.76 4.98 -9.76
CA SER A 339 -2.00 5.87 -10.90
C SER A 339 -1.79 7.34 -10.53
N ARG A 340 -1.33 7.67 -9.32
CA ARG A 340 -1.28 9.05 -8.76
C ARG A 340 -0.79 10.10 -9.77
N GLY A 341 -1.48 11.23 -9.80
CA GLY A 341 -1.18 12.39 -10.64
C GLY A 341 -1.45 12.30 -12.16
N LEU A 342 -1.77 11.15 -12.76
CA LEU A 342 -2.09 11.09 -14.21
C LEU A 342 -3.49 11.70 -14.52
N ASN A 343 -3.64 12.34 -15.68
CA ASN A 343 -4.91 12.96 -16.13
C ASN A 343 -5.62 12.16 -17.23
N GLU A 344 -5.21 10.92 -17.46
CA GLU A 344 -5.80 10.06 -18.48
C GLU A 344 -7.22 9.61 -18.08
N TYR A 345 -8.05 9.36 -19.10
CA TYR A 345 -9.38 8.76 -18.99
C TYR A 345 -10.48 9.55 -18.24
N GLN A 346 -10.35 10.88 -18.14
CA GLN A 346 -11.39 11.77 -17.57
C GLN A 346 -12.73 11.73 -18.32
N GLY A 347 -12.83 11.03 -19.45
CA GLY A 347 -14.09 10.83 -20.17
C GLY A 347 -14.88 9.58 -19.73
N GLU A 348 -14.24 8.63 -19.05
CA GLU A 348 -14.83 7.32 -18.74
C GLU A 348 -15.65 7.39 -17.44
N THR A 349 -16.88 6.88 -17.47
CA THR A 349 -17.80 6.98 -16.32
C THR A 349 -17.71 5.81 -15.34
N ASP A 350 -17.06 4.71 -15.75
CA ASP A 350 -17.12 3.43 -15.06
C ASP A 350 -15.72 2.98 -14.60
N ALA A 351 -15.60 2.48 -13.37
CA ALA A 351 -14.35 1.93 -12.83
C ALA A 351 -14.57 0.58 -12.15
N ILE A 352 -13.68 -0.37 -12.42
CA ILE A 352 -13.67 -1.74 -11.90
C ILE A 352 -12.38 -1.97 -11.11
N LEU A 353 -12.52 -2.25 -9.82
CA LEU A 353 -11.40 -2.45 -8.90
C LEU A 353 -11.33 -3.92 -8.46
N LEU A 354 -10.31 -4.64 -8.93
CA LEU A 354 -10.03 -6.06 -8.66
C LEU A 354 -8.63 -6.25 -8.10
N PHE A 355 -8.29 -5.48 -7.06
CA PHE A 355 -7.03 -5.62 -6.33
C PHE A 355 -7.27 -5.71 -4.83
N GLY A 356 -6.42 -6.47 -4.13
CA GLY A 356 -6.43 -6.56 -2.67
C GLY A 356 -5.37 -5.65 -2.05
N GLY A 357 -5.61 -5.23 -0.80
CA GLY A 357 -4.65 -4.50 0.02
C GLY A 357 -4.69 -4.88 1.50
N ASN A 358 -5.26 -6.05 1.83
CA ASN A 358 -5.16 -6.59 3.19
C ASN A 358 -3.70 -7.00 3.47
N PRO A 359 -3.21 -6.83 4.71
CA PRO A 359 -1.94 -7.38 5.13
C PRO A 359 -1.80 -8.85 4.75
N SER A 360 -0.70 -9.20 4.08
CA SER A 360 -0.29 -10.59 3.95
C SER A 360 0.16 -11.12 5.31
N PRO A 361 0.31 -12.45 5.49
CA PRO A 361 0.90 -13.00 6.71
C PRO A 361 2.27 -12.41 7.06
N SER A 362 3.07 -12.05 6.04
CA SER A 362 4.37 -11.39 6.23
C SER A 362 4.21 -9.94 6.70
N ASP A 363 3.24 -9.20 6.14
CA ASP A 363 2.91 -7.84 6.58
C ASP A 363 2.39 -7.85 8.02
N GLU A 364 1.49 -8.78 8.40
CA GLU A 364 0.96 -8.87 9.77
C GLU A 364 2.12 -9.04 10.78
N ARG A 365 3.11 -9.88 10.50
CA ARG A 365 4.29 -10.03 11.38
C ARG A 365 5.16 -8.77 11.46
N ALA A 366 5.21 -7.97 10.38
CA ALA A 366 5.90 -6.70 10.40
C ALA A 366 5.12 -5.64 11.22
N LEU A 367 3.80 -5.62 11.08
CA LEU A 367 2.91 -4.76 11.86
C LEU A 367 2.92 -5.12 13.34
N GLU A 368 2.99 -6.41 13.70
CA GLU A 368 3.19 -6.89 15.07
C GLU A 368 4.50 -6.37 15.66
N PHE A 369 5.60 -6.43 14.89
CA PHE A 369 6.89 -5.88 15.31
C PHE A 369 6.79 -4.37 15.57
N LEU A 370 6.20 -3.60 14.66
CA LEU A 370 5.99 -2.17 14.83
C LEU A 370 5.10 -1.88 16.04
N ALA A 371 4.08 -2.70 16.27
CA ALA A 371 3.18 -2.53 17.40
C ALA A 371 3.87 -2.72 18.74
N VAL A 372 4.76 -3.71 18.84
CA VAL A 372 5.60 -3.88 20.04
C VAL A 372 6.62 -2.75 20.16
N LYS A 373 7.24 -2.32 19.06
CA LYS A 373 8.26 -1.26 19.06
C LYS A 373 7.71 0.09 19.54
N TYR A 374 6.48 0.43 19.13
CA TYR A 374 5.89 1.74 19.35
C TYR A 374 4.68 1.77 20.28
N ASP A 375 4.30 0.61 20.86
CA ASP A 375 3.09 0.46 21.68
C ASP A 375 1.83 1.01 20.99
N ARG A 376 1.66 0.66 19.70
CA ARG A 376 0.62 1.24 18.83
C ARG A 376 0.14 0.25 17.76
N VAL A 377 -1.14 0.26 17.41
CA VAL A 377 -1.69 -0.61 16.35
C VAL A 377 -1.65 0.08 14.98
N PHE A 378 -0.83 -0.42 14.05
CA PHE A 378 -0.66 0.15 12.70
C PHE A 378 -1.58 -0.47 11.63
N ARG A 379 -2.35 -1.49 12.00
CA ARG A 379 -3.10 -2.31 11.04
C ARG A 379 -4.13 -1.50 10.25
N GLN A 380 -4.84 -0.58 10.91
CA GLN A 380 -5.83 0.26 10.24
C GLN A 380 -5.16 1.28 9.32
N GLY A 381 -4.08 1.93 9.76
CA GLY A 381 -3.28 2.83 8.92
C GLY A 381 -2.75 2.14 7.68
N PHE A 382 -2.24 0.91 7.82
CA PHE A 382 -1.80 0.08 6.69
C PHE A 382 -2.94 -0.17 5.69
N MET A 383 -4.13 -0.55 6.18
CA MET A 383 -5.31 -0.79 5.33
C MET A 383 -5.73 0.48 4.59
N VAL A 384 -5.74 1.63 5.27
CA VAL A 384 -6.08 2.90 4.62
C VAL A 384 -5.08 3.19 3.49
N THR A 385 -3.78 3.15 3.78
CA THR A 385 -2.72 3.48 2.82
C THR A 385 -2.59 2.49 1.66
N ARG A 386 -2.77 1.18 1.88
CA ARG A 386 -2.54 0.17 0.83
C ARG A 386 -3.81 -0.35 0.16
N PHE A 387 -4.99 -0.02 0.67
CA PHE A 387 -6.25 -0.52 0.13
C PHE A 387 -7.29 0.57 -0.13
N LEU A 388 -7.63 1.36 0.88
CA LEU A 388 -8.77 2.28 0.81
C LEU A 388 -8.42 3.56 0.02
N GLU A 389 -7.27 4.16 0.28
CA GLU A 389 -6.79 5.36 -0.42
C GLU A 389 -6.47 5.07 -1.90
N PRO A 390 -5.76 3.97 -2.26
CA PRO A 390 -5.63 3.57 -3.67
C PRO A 390 -6.97 3.33 -4.36
N SER A 391 -7.97 2.75 -3.66
CA SER A 391 -9.31 2.57 -4.21
C SER A 391 -10.01 3.90 -4.46
N LEU A 392 -9.91 4.86 -3.54
CA LEU A 392 -10.44 6.20 -3.70
C LEU A 392 -9.77 6.93 -4.89
N GLN A 393 -8.45 6.85 -5.01
CA GLN A 393 -7.68 7.42 -6.11
C GLN A 393 -8.09 6.80 -7.46
N ALA A 394 -8.35 5.49 -7.49
CA ALA A 394 -8.78 4.78 -8.70
C ALA A 394 -10.19 5.21 -9.15
N VAL A 395 -11.18 5.26 -8.25
CA VAL A 395 -12.55 5.66 -8.63
C VAL A 395 -12.65 7.13 -9.05
N THR A 396 -11.80 7.98 -8.48
CA THR A 396 -11.71 9.41 -8.83
C THR A 396 -10.96 9.67 -10.14
N ARG A 397 -10.56 8.62 -10.87
CA ARG A 397 -10.06 8.73 -12.26
C ARG A 397 -11.12 8.77 -13.33
N THR A 398 -12.32 8.35 -12.98
CA THR A 398 -13.47 8.47 -13.85
C THR A 398 -13.79 9.94 -14.14
N ALA A 399 -14.78 10.17 -14.99
CA ALA A 399 -15.33 11.47 -15.31
C ALA A 399 -15.84 12.25 -14.08
N ILE A 400 -15.93 11.62 -12.90
CA ILE A 400 -16.19 12.29 -11.63
C ILE A 400 -15.17 13.41 -11.32
N ARG A 401 -13.96 13.33 -11.88
CA ARG A 401 -12.91 14.34 -11.71
C ARG A 401 -13.24 15.66 -12.42
N ASP A 402 -14.00 15.59 -13.50
CA ASP A 402 -14.52 16.78 -14.15
C ASP A 402 -15.72 17.29 -13.34
N ARG A 403 -15.56 18.46 -12.70
CA ARG A 403 -16.60 19.07 -11.86
C ARG A 403 -17.85 19.43 -12.67
N GLY A 404 -17.73 19.64 -13.97
CA GLY A 404 -18.86 19.88 -14.87
C GLY A 404 -19.58 18.60 -15.32
N ASN A 405 -19.01 17.42 -15.04
CA ASN A 405 -19.61 16.17 -15.46
C ASN A 405 -20.88 15.87 -14.64
N THR A 406 -21.98 15.69 -15.37
CA THR A 406 -23.29 15.32 -14.81
C THR A 406 -23.71 13.91 -15.21
N LYS A 407 -22.89 13.20 -16.00
CA LYS A 407 -23.17 11.82 -16.41
C LYS A 407 -23.14 10.89 -15.19
N PRO A 408 -24.01 9.86 -15.14
CA PRO A 408 -23.94 8.85 -14.10
C PRO A 408 -22.59 8.13 -14.05
N ILE A 409 -22.08 7.91 -12.84
CA ILE A 409 -20.81 7.23 -12.56
C ILE A 409 -21.10 5.87 -11.91
N GLN A 410 -20.47 4.80 -12.41
CA GLN A 410 -20.60 3.45 -11.85
C GLN A 410 -19.26 2.95 -11.31
N LEU A 411 -19.22 2.68 -10.00
CA LEU A 411 -18.00 2.27 -9.31
C LEU A 411 -18.14 0.84 -8.82
N PHE A 412 -17.46 -0.10 -9.47
CA PHE A 412 -17.45 -1.51 -9.09
C PHE A 412 -16.26 -1.79 -8.17
N VAL A 413 -16.55 -1.97 -6.88
CA VAL A 413 -15.54 -2.00 -5.82
C VAL A 413 -15.46 -3.36 -5.15
N GLN A 414 -14.33 -3.63 -4.51
CA GLN A 414 -13.96 -4.91 -3.96
C GLN A 414 -14.96 -5.42 -2.90
N ASP A 415 -15.20 -4.62 -1.86
CA ASP A 415 -16.07 -4.99 -0.74
C ASP A 415 -16.67 -3.75 -0.06
N GLY A 416 -17.52 -4.00 0.95
CA GLY A 416 -18.23 -2.95 1.68
C GLY A 416 -17.33 -1.90 2.32
N ARG A 417 -16.11 -2.25 2.72
CA ARG A 417 -15.18 -1.29 3.37
C ARG A 417 -14.76 -0.21 2.40
N VAL A 418 -14.53 -0.57 1.14
CA VAL A 418 -14.20 0.40 0.08
C VAL A 418 -15.40 1.30 -0.21
N ALA A 419 -16.60 0.71 -0.32
CA ALA A 419 -17.82 1.49 -0.58
C ALA A 419 -18.09 2.51 0.53
N GLU A 420 -18.01 2.07 1.80
CA GLU A 420 -18.19 2.93 2.98
C GLU A 420 -17.10 4.01 3.07
N TYR A 421 -15.84 3.68 2.77
CA TYR A 421 -14.75 4.63 2.77
C TYR A 421 -14.94 5.73 1.71
N VAL A 422 -15.31 5.35 0.48
CA VAL A 422 -15.56 6.31 -0.61
C VAL A 422 -16.73 7.25 -0.27
N VAL A 423 -17.83 6.71 0.28
CA VAL A 423 -19.00 7.51 0.71
C VAL A 423 -18.62 8.47 1.83
N SER A 424 -17.96 7.99 2.88
CA SER A 424 -17.60 8.80 4.05
C SER A 424 -16.52 9.85 3.78
N SER A 425 -15.68 9.64 2.76
CA SER A 425 -14.60 10.58 2.42
C SER A 425 -15.08 11.74 1.57
N TYR A 426 -15.57 11.46 0.35
CA TYR A 426 -15.81 12.51 -0.66
C TYR A 426 -17.08 12.31 -1.49
N MET A 427 -17.83 11.22 -1.29
CA MET A 427 -19.02 10.90 -2.09
C MET A 427 -20.26 10.64 -1.20
N PRO A 428 -20.67 11.59 -0.34
CA PRO A 428 -21.71 11.36 0.68
C PRO A 428 -23.10 11.06 0.09
N HIS A 429 -23.33 11.42 -1.18
CA HIS A 429 -24.59 11.18 -1.89
C HIS A 429 -24.55 9.95 -2.81
N ALA A 430 -23.45 9.19 -2.82
CA ALA A 430 -23.37 7.98 -3.61
C ALA A 430 -24.31 6.89 -3.04
N MET A 431 -24.96 6.17 -3.94
CA MET A 431 -25.82 5.04 -3.60
C MET A 431 -25.02 3.75 -3.62
N ILE A 432 -25.07 2.96 -2.54
CA ILE A 432 -24.48 1.62 -2.53
C ILE A 432 -25.55 0.60 -2.97
N ASP A 433 -25.32 -0.04 -4.12
CA ASP A 433 -26.18 -1.09 -4.68
C ASP A 433 -25.48 -2.46 -4.54
N TRP A 434 -26.09 -3.34 -3.73
CA TRP A 434 -25.58 -4.68 -3.42
C TRP A 434 -26.02 -5.77 -4.40
N SER A 435 -26.76 -5.44 -5.46
CA SER A 435 -27.26 -6.43 -6.42
C SER A 435 -26.16 -7.22 -7.13
N LEU A 436 -24.99 -6.62 -7.34
CA LEU A 436 -23.85 -7.33 -7.93
C LEU A 436 -23.24 -8.35 -6.96
N SER A 437 -23.37 -8.10 -5.65
CA SER A 437 -22.84 -8.95 -4.59
C SER A 437 -23.58 -10.29 -4.50
N GLU A 438 -24.84 -10.32 -4.94
CA GLU A 438 -25.67 -11.54 -5.00
C GLU A 438 -25.17 -12.54 -6.06
N ILE A 439 -24.41 -12.06 -7.05
CA ILE A 439 -23.87 -12.86 -8.16
C ILE A 439 -22.52 -13.49 -7.78
N CYS A 440 -21.81 -12.93 -6.80
CA CYS A 440 -20.51 -13.42 -6.38
C CYS A 440 -20.65 -14.84 -5.80
N PRO A 441 -20.03 -15.88 -6.39
CA PRO A 441 -20.04 -17.21 -5.81
C PRO A 441 -19.35 -17.18 -4.44
N VAL A 442 -19.97 -17.85 -3.47
CA VAL A 442 -19.57 -17.74 -2.07
C VAL A 442 -19.08 -19.10 -1.57
N VAL A 443 -17.83 -19.18 -1.10
CA VAL A 443 -17.37 -20.36 -0.36
C VAL A 443 -18.07 -20.38 1.00
N GLU A 444 -18.80 -21.43 1.32
CA GLU A 444 -19.19 -21.69 2.71
C GLU A 444 -17.91 -21.96 3.51
N ASP A 445 -17.56 -21.06 4.43
CA ASP A 445 -16.47 -21.30 5.37
C ASP A 445 -16.90 -22.38 6.36
N ARG A 446 -16.58 -23.63 6.02
CA ARG A 446 -16.89 -24.80 6.85
C ARG A 446 -16.13 -24.79 8.19
N ARG A 447 -15.19 -23.86 8.42
CA ARG A 447 -14.47 -23.70 9.70
C ARG A 447 -15.31 -22.94 10.74
N THR A 448 -16.27 -22.12 10.30
CA THR A 448 -17.19 -21.35 11.16
C THR A 448 -18.55 -22.01 11.37
N THR A 449 -18.94 -22.98 10.53
CA THR A 449 -20.06 -23.85 10.89
C THR A 449 -19.65 -24.67 12.10
N GLU A 450 -20.35 -24.48 13.21
CA GLU A 450 -20.21 -25.31 14.39
C GLU A 450 -20.43 -26.77 13.97
N ASP A 451 -19.37 -27.59 14.06
CA ASP A 451 -19.46 -29.00 13.68
C ASP A 451 -20.61 -29.62 14.46
N PRO A 452 -21.60 -30.25 13.80
CA PRO A 452 -22.80 -30.76 14.47
C PRO A 452 -22.48 -31.79 15.56
N ARG A 453 -21.28 -32.40 15.51
CA ARG A 453 -20.79 -33.34 16.51
C ARG A 453 -20.26 -32.66 17.77
N LYS A 454 -20.05 -31.34 17.78
CA LYS A 454 -19.50 -30.60 18.93
C LYS A 454 -20.37 -30.74 20.18
N ARG A 455 -21.69 -30.70 20.03
CA ARG A 455 -22.65 -30.94 21.12
C ARG A 455 -22.50 -32.36 21.71
N GLN A 456 -22.41 -33.36 20.85
CA GLN A 456 -22.17 -34.75 21.25
C GLN A 456 -20.82 -34.91 21.97
N VAL A 457 -19.77 -34.22 21.50
CA VAL A 457 -18.45 -34.23 22.15
C VAL A 457 -18.50 -33.57 23.54
N PHE A 458 -19.27 -32.50 23.71
CA PHE A 458 -19.48 -31.85 25.02
C PHE A 458 -20.24 -32.75 26.00
N GLU A 459 -21.25 -33.48 25.54
CA GLU A 459 -21.96 -34.48 26.35
C GLU A 459 -21.02 -35.62 26.79
N LEU A 460 -20.11 -36.06 25.92
CA LEU A 460 -19.09 -37.07 26.26
C LEU A 460 -18.03 -36.53 27.23
N PHE A 461 -17.69 -35.23 27.19
CA PHE A 461 -16.85 -34.60 28.21
C PHE A 461 -17.52 -34.60 29.58
N ALA A 462 -18.82 -34.32 29.65
CA ALA A 462 -19.59 -34.36 30.90
C ALA A 462 -19.70 -35.77 31.51
N GLN A 463 -19.47 -36.81 30.71
CA GLN A 463 -19.41 -38.21 31.13
C GLN A 463 -17.98 -38.69 31.45
N ASP A 464 -17.02 -37.77 31.59
CA ASP A 464 -15.60 -38.04 31.89
C ASP A 464 -14.88 -38.96 30.89
N LYS A 465 -15.36 -39.03 29.64
CA LYS A 465 -14.72 -39.82 28.59
C LYS A 465 -13.36 -39.23 28.19
N LYS A 466 -12.39 -40.09 27.93
CA LYS A 466 -11.04 -39.68 27.48
C LYS A 466 -11.07 -39.26 26.00
N ASN A 467 -10.19 -38.33 25.61
CA ASN A 467 -10.12 -37.83 24.22
C ASN A 467 -9.97 -38.96 23.19
N THR A 468 -9.21 -40.00 23.49
CA THR A 468 -9.02 -41.15 22.59
C THR A 468 -10.31 -41.94 22.37
N GLU A 469 -11.15 -42.04 23.40
CA GLU A 469 -12.46 -42.70 23.33
C GLU A 469 -13.46 -41.84 22.55
N ILE A 470 -13.44 -40.52 22.77
CA ILE A 470 -14.29 -39.56 22.05
C ILE A 470 -13.96 -39.54 20.56
N VAL A 471 -12.67 -39.59 20.19
CA VAL A 471 -12.23 -39.69 18.78
C VAL A 471 -12.77 -40.97 18.15
N SER A 472 -12.73 -42.10 18.87
CA SER A 472 -13.26 -43.39 18.40
C SER A 472 -14.78 -43.35 18.17
N ILE A 473 -15.52 -42.69 19.07
CA ILE A 473 -16.99 -42.60 19.03
C ILE A 473 -17.48 -41.62 17.95
N THR A 474 -16.82 -40.47 17.80
CA THR A 474 -17.32 -39.35 17.00
C THR A 474 -16.62 -39.19 15.64
N GLY A 475 -15.49 -39.87 15.45
CA GLY A 475 -14.62 -39.70 14.28
C GLY A 475 -14.01 -38.30 14.16
N VAL A 476 -14.13 -37.47 15.21
CA VAL A 476 -13.56 -36.11 15.23
C VAL A 476 -12.06 -36.22 15.44
N HIS A 477 -11.28 -35.46 14.68
CA HIS A 477 -9.81 -35.48 14.78
C HIS A 477 -9.34 -35.10 16.20
N ARG A 478 -8.28 -35.77 16.69
CA ARG A 478 -7.79 -35.63 18.06
C ARG A 478 -7.48 -34.19 18.47
N ASN A 479 -6.91 -33.39 17.56
CA ASN A 479 -6.59 -31.99 17.83
C ASN A 479 -7.85 -31.13 18.01
N THR A 480 -8.90 -31.41 17.24
CA THR A 480 -10.21 -30.73 17.34
C THR A 480 -10.88 -31.05 18.68
N VAL A 481 -10.89 -32.33 19.10
CA VAL A 481 -11.40 -32.73 20.43
C VAL A 481 -10.61 -32.05 21.56
N SER A 482 -9.29 -31.93 21.41
CA SER A 482 -8.43 -31.25 22.39
C SER A 482 -8.77 -29.77 22.54
N ASN A 483 -8.96 -29.07 21.42
CA ASN A 483 -9.35 -27.65 21.42
C ASN A 483 -10.75 -27.46 22.03
N TRP A 484 -11.73 -28.27 21.61
CA TRP A 484 -13.08 -28.23 22.16
C TRP A 484 -13.15 -28.54 23.66
N ARG A 485 -12.22 -29.33 24.20
CA ARG A 485 -12.13 -29.56 25.66
C ARG A 485 -11.71 -28.29 26.41
N LYS A 486 -10.87 -27.44 25.80
CA LYS A 486 -10.50 -26.13 26.37
C LYS A 486 -11.73 -25.22 26.38
N ASP A 487 -12.45 -25.14 25.27
CA ASP A 487 -13.67 -24.36 25.15
C ASP A 487 -14.74 -24.81 26.15
N TRP A 488 -14.98 -26.11 26.27
CA TRP A 488 -15.95 -26.69 27.20
C TRP A 488 -15.63 -26.35 28.67
N ARG A 489 -14.35 -26.36 29.06
CA ARG A 489 -13.91 -25.94 30.41
C ARG A 489 -14.15 -24.47 30.66
N LEU A 490 -13.95 -23.61 29.65
CA LEU A 490 -14.24 -22.18 29.75
C LEU A 490 -15.75 -21.94 29.93
N TYR A 491 -16.59 -22.71 29.23
CA TYR A 491 -18.05 -22.67 29.40
C TYR A 491 -18.56 -23.14 30.77
N GLN A 492 -17.82 -23.98 31.48
CA GLN A 492 -18.18 -24.38 32.84
C GLN A 492 -17.65 -23.43 33.93
N ALA A 493 -16.70 -22.57 33.57
CA ALA A 493 -16.10 -21.58 34.48
C ALA A 493 -16.79 -20.21 34.40
N ALA A 494 -17.59 -19.97 33.36
CA ALA A 494 -18.52 -18.86 33.21
C ALA A 494 -19.90 -19.26 33.73
#